data_AF-A0AAJ2F6A8-F1
#
_entry.id   AF-A0AAJ2F6A8-F1
#
_cell.length_a   1.000
_cell.length_b   1.000
_cell.length_c   1.000
_cell.angle_alpha   90.00
_cell.angle_beta   90.00
_cell.angle_gamma   90.00
#
_symmetry.space_group_name_H-M   'P 1'
#
loop_
_entity.id
_entity.type
_entity.pdbx_description
1 polymer ?
#
loop_
_entity_poly.entity_id
_entity_poly.type
_entity_poly.pdbx_seq_one_letter_code
_entity_poly.pdbx_strand_id
1 'polypeptide(L)'
;MKWGTKYGPEYVNRLYAMVRRHLSGDFRFVCLTDDSTGIRSEVQCLPIPALDLPPGIPERGWTKLATFSADLHGLRGTALFLDVDVVITGSLDDFFTQPGEFLIIHDYKRPWRITGNSSVYRFELGAHPDVLAYFREHFAEIRAQFRNEQAYLSDFLHKQGKLQYWPAAWCPSFKYHGIPPWPTNYWRAPFVPEGARIVIFHGECNPPDALAGRRNRRFRYIRPATWVAEHWHE
;
A
#
# COMPACT_ATOMS: atom_id res chain seq x y z
N MET A 1 -6.28 3.74 -2.53
CA MET A 1 -7.74 3.53 -2.72
C MET A 1 -8.43 3.71 -1.38
N LYS A 2 -9.60 4.35 -1.33
CA LYS A 2 -10.43 4.48 -0.11
C LYS A 2 -11.80 3.86 -0.39
N TRP A 3 -12.24 2.90 0.40
CA TRP A 3 -13.60 2.37 0.30
C TRP A 3 -14.21 2.10 1.67
N GLY A 4 -15.54 2.16 1.75
CA GLY A 4 -16.28 2.03 3.00
C GLY A 4 -15.92 3.11 4.02
N THR A 5 -16.11 2.78 5.30
CA THR A 5 -16.02 3.74 6.42
C THR A 5 -14.79 3.56 7.30
N LYS A 6 -13.92 2.58 6.99
CA LYS A 6 -12.75 2.26 7.82
C LYS A 6 -11.73 3.40 7.86
N TYR A 7 -11.53 4.08 6.73
CA TYR A 7 -10.58 5.17 6.58
C TYR A 7 -11.34 6.42 6.15
N GLY A 8 -11.30 7.46 6.96
CA GLY A 8 -11.90 8.75 6.63
C GLY A 8 -11.09 9.54 5.59
N PRO A 9 -11.64 10.67 5.08
CA PRO A 9 -10.96 11.50 4.08
C PRO A 9 -9.60 12.03 4.54
N GLU A 10 -9.38 12.18 5.85
CA GLU A 10 -8.11 12.65 6.43
C GLU A 10 -6.93 11.75 6.07
N TYR A 11 -7.14 10.45 5.85
CA TYR A 11 -6.06 9.55 5.40
C TYR A 11 -5.59 9.91 4.00
N VAL A 12 -6.53 10.19 3.09
CA VAL A 12 -6.23 10.57 1.70
C VAL A 12 -5.58 11.95 1.66
N ASN A 13 -6.12 12.90 2.44
CA ASN A 13 -5.61 14.27 2.47
C ASN A 13 -4.18 14.34 3.04
N ARG A 14 -3.91 13.64 4.14
CA ARG A 14 -2.56 13.50 4.70
C ARG A 14 -1.62 12.78 3.75
N LEU A 15 -2.09 11.75 3.04
CA LEU A 15 -1.29 11.05 2.04
C LEU A 15 -0.91 11.96 0.87
N TYR A 16 -1.85 12.76 0.36
CA TYR A 16 -1.57 13.78 -0.66
C TYR A 16 -0.50 14.75 -0.17
N ALA A 17 -0.66 15.30 1.04
CA ALA A 17 0.29 16.26 1.60
C ALA A 17 1.69 15.67 1.79
N MET A 18 1.78 14.42 2.27
CA MET A 18 3.02 13.65 2.35
C MET A 18 3.67 13.46 0.98
N VAL A 19 2.92 13.11 -0.06
CA VAL A 19 3.46 12.98 -1.42
C VAL A 19 3.94 14.34 -1.93
N ARG A 20 3.17 15.42 -1.76
CA ARG A 20 3.58 16.76 -2.19
C ARG A 20 4.87 17.23 -1.53
N ARG A 21 5.09 16.88 -0.26
CA ARG A 21 6.34 17.18 0.48
C ARG A 21 7.55 16.39 0.00
N HIS A 22 7.34 15.17 -0.51
CA HIS A 22 8.42 14.20 -0.77
C HIS A 22 8.62 13.82 -2.23
N LEU A 23 7.77 14.29 -3.14
CA LEU A 23 7.89 14.09 -4.58
C LEU A 23 8.20 15.43 -5.28
N SER A 24 9.30 15.42 -6.04
CA SER A 24 9.73 16.55 -6.84
C SER A 24 8.90 16.65 -8.12
N GLY A 25 8.64 17.88 -8.58
CA GLY A 25 7.89 18.14 -9.80
C GLY A 25 6.37 18.05 -9.66
N ASP A 26 5.69 17.96 -10.80
CA ASP A 26 4.23 17.86 -10.88
C ASP A 26 3.80 16.39 -10.93
N PHE A 27 2.67 16.10 -10.29
CA PHE A 27 2.10 14.76 -10.27
C PHE A 27 0.58 14.82 -10.30
N ARG A 28 -0.04 13.72 -10.77
CA ARG A 28 -1.47 13.50 -10.64
C ARG A 28 -1.71 12.56 -9.47
N PHE A 29 -2.48 13.01 -8.49
CA PHE A 29 -2.86 12.19 -7.35
C PHE A 29 -4.29 11.71 -7.52
N VAL A 30 -4.46 10.40 -7.71
CA VAL A 30 -5.77 9.78 -7.98
C VAL A 30 -6.20 8.95 -6.77
N CYS A 31 -7.42 9.17 -6.30
CA CYS A 31 -8.05 8.33 -5.29
C CYS A 31 -9.23 7.59 -5.92
N LEU A 32 -9.09 6.26 -6.09
CA LEU A 32 -10.24 5.42 -6.39
C LEU A 32 -11.08 5.27 -5.11
N THR A 33 -12.32 5.76 -5.14
CA THR A 33 -13.21 5.77 -3.98
C THR A 33 -14.69 5.67 -4.31
N ASP A 34 -15.46 5.17 -3.35
CA ASP A 34 -16.93 5.14 -3.33
C ASP A 34 -17.54 6.43 -2.74
N ASP A 35 -16.75 7.23 -2.03
CA ASP A 35 -17.18 8.47 -1.39
C ASP A 35 -16.04 9.50 -1.35
N SER A 36 -16.22 10.59 -2.08
CA SER A 36 -15.26 11.70 -2.20
C SER A 36 -15.45 12.81 -1.16
N THR A 37 -16.43 12.68 -0.26
CA THR A 37 -16.77 13.73 0.70
C THR A 37 -15.58 14.06 1.61
N GLY A 38 -15.22 15.34 1.70
CA GLY A 38 -14.12 15.83 2.53
C GLY A 38 -12.71 15.55 1.99
N ILE A 39 -12.59 14.91 0.81
CA ILE A 39 -11.31 14.79 0.11
C ILE A 39 -10.97 16.11 -0.57
N ARG A 40 -9.70 16.51 -0.47
CA ARG A 40 -9.15 17.74 -1.07
C ARG A 40 -9.34 17.81 -2.58
N SER A 41 -9.50 19.04 -3.11
CA SER A 41 -9.73 19.30 -4.53
C SER A 41 -8.55 18.94 -5.44
N GLU A 42 -7.34 18.92 -4.91
CA GLU A 42 -6.14 18.53 -5.66
C GLU A 42 -6.07 17.01 -5.92
N VAL A 43 -6.90 16.23 -5.21
CA VAL A 43 -7.02 14.80 -5.41
C VAL A 43 -8.10 14.53 -6.44
N GLN A 44 -7.72 13.90 -7.55
CA GLN A 44 -8.67 13.43 -8.54
C GLN A 44 -9.38 12.18 -8.00
N CYS A 45 -10.61 12.35 -7.51
CA CYS A 45 -11.47 11.23 -7.11
C CYS A 45 -12.10 10.57 -8.34
N LEU A 46 -11.95 9.25 -8.44
CA LEU A 46 -12.57 8.42 -9.47
C LEU A 46 -13.28 7.22 -8.83
N PRO A 47 -14.34 6.69 -9.43
CA PRO A 47 -15.01 5.51 -8.88
C PRO A 47 -14.10 4.28 -8.94
N ILE A 48 -14.26 3.39 -7.98
CA ILE A 48 -13.56 2.10 -7.97
C ILE A 48 -14.11 1.25 -9.12
N PRO A 49 -13.25 0.77 -10.06
CA PRO A 49 -13.72 -0.10 -11.13
C PRO A 49 -14.29 -1.41 -10.56
N ALA A 50 -15.37 -1.90 -11.17
CA ALA A 50 -15.95 -3.19 -10.81
C ALA A 50 -14.96 -4.32 -11.15
N LEU A 51 -14.81 -5.28 -10.23
CA LEU A 51 -14.03 -6.49 -10.50
C LEU A 51 -14.79 -7.51 -11.36
N ASP A 52 -16.11 -7.35 -11.50
CA ASP A 52 -17.00 -8.27 -12.23
C ASP A 52 -16.93 -9.72 -11.72
N LEU A 53 -17.01 -9.88 -10.39
CA LEU A 53 -16.96 -11.18 -9.73
C LEU A 53 -18.35 -11.78 -9.54
N PRO A 54 -18.46 -13.13 -9.46
CA PRO A 54 -19.74 -13.78 -9.15
C PRO A 54 -20.34 -13.27 -7.83
N PRO A 55 -21.67 -13.04 -7.78
CA PRO A 55 -22.34 -12.46 -6.61
C PRO A 55 -22.28 -13.38 -5.38
N GLY A 56 -22.44 -12.81 -4.18
CA GLY A 56 -22.59 -13.55 -2.93
C GLY A 56 -21.27 -14.02 -2.29
N ILE A 57 -20.14 -13.48 -2.73
CA ILE A 57 -18.81 -13.94 -2.30
C ILE A 57 -18.16 -12.93 -1.33
N PRO A 58 -17.66 -13.37 -0.16
CA PRO A 58 -16.94 -12.49 0.76
C PRO A 58 -15.71 -11.84 0.10
N GLU A 59 -15.61 -10.52 0.19
CA GLU A 59 -14.47 -9.74 -0.28
C GLU A 59 -13.20 -10.13 0.49
N ARG A 60 -12.20 -10.73 -0.19
CA ARG A 60 -10.88 -11.05 0.41
C ARG A 60 -9.81 -10.00 0.07
N GLY A 61 -10.20 -8.75 -0.11
CA GLY A 61 -9.28 -7.66 -0.48
C GLY A 61 -8.82 -7.69 -1.93
N TRP A 62 -9.57 -8.32 -2.83
CA TRP A 62 -9.26 -8.40 -4.27
C TRP A 62 -9.37 -7.05 -5.01
N THR A 63 -9.99 -6.05 -4.38
CA THR A 63 -10.33 -4.74 -4.94
C THR A 63 -9.13 -4.03 -5.56
N LYS A 64 -7.92 -4.21 -5.00
CA LYS A 64 -6.70 -3.64 -5.57
C LYS A 64 -6.41 -4.16 -6.97
N LEU A 65 -6.84 -5.38 -7.33
CA LEU A 65 -6.62 -5.89 -8.69
C LEU A 65 -7.29 -5.01 -9.75
N ALA A 66 -8.33 -4.25 -9.40
CA ALA A 66 -9.01 -3.33 -10.30
C ALA A 66 -8.08 -2.25 -10.90
N THR A 67 -6.95 -1.94 -10.25
CA THR A 67 -5.96 -0.98 -10.78
C THR A 67 -5.24 -1.51 -12.02
N PHE A 68 -5.29 -2.81 -12.29
CA PHE A 68 -4.68 -3.44 -13.47
C PHE A 68 -5.65 -3.53 -14.66
N SER A 69 -6.75 -2.78 -14.63
CA SER A 69 -7.66 -2.67 -15.78
C SER A 69 -6.93 -2.16 -17.01
N ALA A 70 -7.28 -2.71 -18.18
CA ALA A 70 -6.70 -2.27 -19.47
C ALA A 70 -6.88 -0.76 -19.68
N ASP A 71 -8.03 -0.23 -19.27
CA ASP A 71 -8.29 1.20 -19.20
C ASP A 71 -8.76 1.60 -17.80
N LEU A 72 -7.85 2.16 -17.00
CA LEU A 72 -8.18 2.70 -15.69
C LEU A 72 -8.56 4.18 -15.86
N HIS A 73 -9.81 4.45 -16.29
CA HIS A 73 -10.35 5.80 -16.48
C HIS A 73 -9.52 6.70 -17.42
N GLY A 74 -8.96 6.13 -18.49
CA GLY A 74 -8.12 6.88 -19.44
C GLY A 74 -6.76 7.31 -18.89
N LEU A 75 -6.38 6.88 -17.68
CA LEU A 75 -5.07 7.18 -17.10
C LEU A 75 -3.97 6.45 -17.88
N ARG A 76 -2.82 7.12 -18.04
CA ARG A 76 -1.65 6.62 -18.79
C ARG A 76 -0.35 7.00 -18.07
N GLY A 77 0.69 6.21 -18.31
CA GLY A 77 2.03 6.39 -17.75
C GLY A 77 2.28 5.60 -16.47
N THR A 78 3.42 5.88 -15.84
CA THR A 78 3.90 5.18 -14.65
C THR A 78 3.07 5.55 -13.43
N ALA A 79 2.49 4.54 -12.77
CA ALA A 79 1.74 4.72 -11.53
C ALA A 79 2.49 4.12 -10.35
N LEU A 80 2.57 4.89 -9.25
CA LEU A 80 2.95 4.39 -7.93
C LEU A 80 1.69 4.27 -7.08
N PHE A 81 1.30 3.04 -6.75
CA PHE A 81 0.21 2.78 -5.82
C PHE A 81 0.70 2.92 -4.38
N LEU A 82 -0.13 3.56 -3.55
CA LEU A 82 0.08 3.70 -2.12
C LEU A 82 -1.21 3.29 -1.37
N ASP A 83 -1.07 2.44 -0.37
CA ASP A 83 -2.12 2.25 0.64
C ASP A 83 -2.31 3.53 1.46
N VAL A 84 -3.49 3.70 2.04
CA VAL A 84 -3.86 4.91 2.80
C VAL A 84 -3.24 4.93 4.20
N ASP A 85 -2.80 3.79 4.71
CA ASP A 85 -2.16 3.62 6.03
C ASP A 85 -0.63 3.47 5.92
N VAL A 86 0.00 4.36 5.15
CA VAL A 86 1.47 4.51 5.12
C VAL A 86 1.89 5.87 5.65
N VAL A 87 3.15 6.00 6.05
CA VAL A 87 3.75 7.29 6.40
C VAL A 87 5.00 7.51 5.57
N ILE A 88 5.03 8.60 4.81
CA ILE A 88 6.16 8.94 3.94
C ILE A 88 7.15 9.78 4.73
N THR A 89 8.40 9.33 4.78
CA THR A 89 9.47 9.90 5.61
C THR A 89 10.65 10.41 4.79
N GLY A 90 10.72 10.08 3.50
CA GLY A 90 11.82 10.43 2.62
C GLY A 90 11.39 10.57 1.16
N SER A 91 12.33 10.96 0.28
CA SER A 91 12.04 11.24 -1.13
C SER A 91 11.42 10.06 -1.86
N LEU A 92 10.39 10.36 -2.65
CA LEU A 92 9.67 9.42 -3.52
C LEU A 92 10.24 9.37 -4.94
N ASP A 93 11.16 10.26 -5.30
CA ASP A 93 11.63 10.43 -6.67
C ASP A 93 12.17 9.11 -7.25
N ASP A 94 12.97 8.36 -6.47
CA ASP A 94 13.53 7.11 -6.97
C ASP A 94 12.53 5.97 -7.11
N PHE A 95 11.33 6.08 -6.52
CA PHE A 95 10.26 5.13 -6.84
C PHE A 95 9.88 5.21 -8.32
N PHE A 96 10.05 6.36 -8.97
CA PHE A 96 9.74 6.52 -10.40
C PHE A 96 10.94 6.23 -11.32
N THR A 97 12.16 6.21 -10.80
CA THR A 97 13.38 6.01 -11.63
C THR A 97 14.05 4.65 -11.45
N GLN A 98 13.80 3.95 -10.34
CA GLN A 98 14.33 2.60 -10.09
C GLN A 98 13.99 1.66 -11.27
N PRO A 99 14.91 0.89 -11.85
CA PRO A 99 14.60 0.00 -12.97
C PRO A 99 13.64 -1.14 -12.56
N GLY A 100 12.75 -1.54 -13.47
CA GLY A 100 11.83 -2.68 -13.31
C GLY A 100 10.43 -2.44 -13.89
N GLU A 101 9.81 -3.49 -14.41
CA GLU A 101 8.44 -3.40 -14.97
C GLU A 101 7.38 -3.33 -13.87
N PHE A 102 7.50 -4.19 -12.86
CA PHE A 102 6.62 -4.21 -11.70
C PHE A 102 7.44 -4.32 -10.42
N LEU A 103 7.49 -3.26 -9.62
CA LEU A 103 8.19 -3.25 -8.34
C LEU A 103 7.21 -3.25 -7.19
N ILE A 104 7.45 -4.11 -6.20
CA ILE A 104 6.63 -4.26 -5.00
C ILE A 104 7.50 -4.44 -3.77
N ILE A 105 6.97 -4.22 -2.58
CA ILE A 105 7.69 -4.52 -1.35
C ILE A 105 7.82 -6.03 -1.19
N HIS A 106 8.96 -6.56 -0.76
CA HIS A 106 9.08 -7.99 -0.44
C HIS A 106 8.44 -8.32 0.92
N ASP A 107 7.69 -9.43 1.04
CA ASP A 107 6.95 -9.75 2.28
C ASP A 107 7.85 -9.88 3.52
N TYR A 108 7.55 -9.08 4.54
CA TYR A 108 8.33 -9.02 5.77
C TYR A 108 8.26 -10.30 6.61
N LYS A 109 7.12 -10.99 6.60
CA LYS A 109 6.86 -12.11 7.52
C LYS A 109 7.43 -13.41 6.98
N ARG A 110 7.45 -13.57 5.66
CA ARG A 110 7.87 -14.77 4.94
C ARG A 110 8.76 -14.39 3.75
N PRO A 111 9.95 -13.82 3.99
CA PRO A 111 10.84 -13.34 2.92
C PRO A 111 11.36 -14.47 2.01
N TRP A 112 11.26 -15.73 2.42
CA TRP A 112 11.59 -16.87 1.54
C TRP A 112 10.54 -17.14 0.46
N ARG A 113 9.42 -16.41 0.43
CA ARG A 113 8.39 -16.52 -0.61
C ARG A 113 8.56 -15.42 -1.65
N ILE A 114 8.03 -15.66 -2.84
CA ILE A 114 7.93 -14.65 -3.90
C ILE A 114 6.89 -13.56 -3.62
N THR A 115 6.16 -13.66 -2.51
CA THR A 115 5.03 -12.78 -2.25
C THR A 115 5.52 -11.38 -1.94
N GLY A 116 5.02 -10.40 -2.68
CA GLY A 116 5.15 -9.00 -2.35
C GLY A 116 4.04 -8.53 -1.40
N ASN A 117 4.29 -7.42 -0.71
CA ASN A 117 3.30 -6.67 0.03
C ASN A 117 2.79 -5.51 -0.84
N SER A 118 1.49 -5.48 -1.10
CA SER A 118 0.82 -4.57 -2.03
C SER A 118 0.51 -3.17 -1.45
N SER A 119 1.20 -2.76 -0.37
CA SER A 119 1.03 -1.40 0.18
C SER A 119 1.72 -0.34 -0.67
N VAL A 120 2.81 -0.71 -1.33
CA VAL A 120 3.54 0.15 -2.28
C VAL A 120 3.98 -0.69 -3.46
N TYR A 121 3.48 -0.36 -4.64
CA TYR A 121 3.96 -0.98 -5.87
C TYR A 121 3.90 -0.01 -7.04
N ARG A 122 4.78 -0.21 -8.02
CA ARG A 122 4.84 0.57 -9.25
C ARG A 122 4.61 -0.31 -10.45
N PHE A 123 3.87 0.22 -11.40
CA PHE A 123 3.53 -0.43 -12.66
C PHE A 123 3.23 0.62 -13.73
N GLU A 124 3.25 0.20 -14.99
CA GLU A 124 2.72 1.00 -16.10
C GLU A 124 1.21 0.78 -16.24
N LEU A 125 0.45 1.89 -16.29
CA LEU A 125 -1.01 1.84 -16.43
C LEU A 125 -1.40 1.13 -17.74
N GLY A 126 -2.21 0.08 -17.64
CA GLY A 126 -2.65 -0.75 -18.77
C GLY A 126 -1.66 -1.83 -19.21
N ALA A 127 -0.52 -2.02 -18.52
CA ALA A 127 0.49 -3.02 -18.90
C ALA A 127 0.17 -4.46 -18.45
N HIS A 128 -0.72 -4.63 -17.47
CA HIS A 128 -1.04 -5.95 -16.88
C HIS A 128 -2.54 -6.31 -16.91
N PRO A 129 -3.28 -6.08 -18.02
CA PRO A 129 -4.72 -6.41 -18.09
C PRO A 129 -4.98 -7.93 -18.01
N ASP A 130 -3.99 -8.73 -18.36
CA ASP A 130 -3.95 -10.17 -18.26
C ASP A 130 -4.11 -10.67 -16.81
N VAL A 131 -3.62 -9.91 -15.81
CA VAL A 131 -3.85 -10.21 -14.38
C VAL A 131 -5.35 -10.27 -14.10
N LEU A 132 -6.11 -9.27 -14.53
CA LEU A 132 -7.55 -9.24 -14.28
C LEU A 132 -8.32 -10.23 -15.15
N ALA A 133 -7.94 -10.38 -16.42
CA ALA A 133 -8.59 -11.33 -17.32
C ALA A 133 -8.48 -12.76 -16.79
N TYR A 134 -7.26 -13.19 -16.44
CA TYR A 134 -7.01 -14.52 -15.88
C TYR A 134 -7.67 -14.68 -14.50
N PHE A 135 -7.66 -13.63 -13.67
CA PHE A 135 -8.33 -13.66 -12.37
C PHE A 135 -9.83 -13.92 -12.48
N ARG A 136 -10.50 -13.30 -13.45
CA ARG A 136 -11.94 -13.46 -13.69
C ARG A 136 -12.26 -14.84 -14.23
N GLU A 137 -11.48 -15.32 -15.21
CA GLU A 137 -11.68 -16.62 -15.84
C GLU A 137 -11.44 -17.79 -14.86
N HIS A 138 -10.41 -17.68 -14.02
CA HIS A 138 -9.99 -18.74 -13.08
C HIS A 138 -10.31 -18.42 -11.62
N PHE A 139 -11.32 -17.59 -11.37
CA PHE A 139 -11.58 -17.01 -10.05
C PHE A 139 -11.72 -18.05 -8.93
N ALA A 140 -12.44 -19.15 -9.18
CA ALA A 140 -12.66 -20.21 -8.20
C ALA A 140 -11.35 -20.91 -7.80
N GLU A 141 -10.51 -21.23 -8.78
CA GLU A 141 -9.21 -21.89 -8.58
C GLU A 141 -8.23 -20.97 -7.85
N ILE A 142 -8.12 -19.71 -8.29
CA ILE A 142 -7.24 -18.72 -7.67
C ILE A 142 -7.64 -18.49 -6.22
N ARG A 143 -8.94 -18.41 -5.93
CA ARG A 143 -9.44 -18.24 -4.56
C ARG A 143 -9.16 -19.46 -3.66
N ALA A 144 -9.07 -20.66 -4.24
CA ALA A 144 -8.69 -21.87 -3.50
C ALA A 144 -7.18 -21.91 -3.21
N GLN A 145 -6.35 -21.49 -4.18
CA GLN A 145 -4.89 -21.53 -4.07
C GLN A 145 -4.31 -20.35 -3.28
N PHE A 146 -4.86 -19.16 -3.47
CA PHE A 146 -4.35 -17.91 -2.93
C PHE A 146 -5.26 -17.34 -1.86
N ARG A 147 -4.65 -16.89 -0.75
CA ARG A 147 -5.38 -16.30 0.37
C ARG A 147 -5.83 -14.87 0.10
N ASN A 148 -5.07 -14.12 -0.70
CA ASN A 148 -5.26 -12.70 -0.94
C ASN A 148 -4.68 -12.28 -2.31
N GLU A 149 -4.93 -11.04 -2.67
CA GLU A 149 -4.58 -10.42 -3.94
C GLU A 149 -3.08 -10.30 -4.14
N GLN A 150 -2.33 -9.94 -3.09
CA GLN A 150 -0.89 -9.77 -3.20
C GLN A 150 -0.17 -11.09 -3.49
N ALA A 151 -0.66 -12.22 -2.96
CA ALA A 151 -0.07 -13.53 -3.23
C ALA A 151 -0.30 -13.97 -4.67
N TYR A 152 -1.53 -13.79 -5.17
CA TYR A 152 -1.87 -14.08 -6.57
C TYR A 152 -1.10 -13.17 -7.53
N LEU A 153 -1.15 -11.85 -7.31
CA LEU A 153 -0.48 -10.86 -8.16
C LEU A 153 1.02 -11.14 -8.28
N SER A 154 1.67 -11.43 -7.14
CA SER A 154 3.11 -11.71 -7.13
C SER A 154 3.42 -13.01 -7.87
N ASP A 155 2.66 -14.08 -7.65
CA ASP A 155 2.86 -15.36 -8.34
C ASP A 155 2.68 -15.21 -9.85
N PHE A 156 1.63 -14.53 -10.27
CA PHE A 156 1.30 -14.30 -11.67
C PHE A 156 2.39 -13.49 -12.40
N LEU A 157 2.82 -12.36 -11.82
CA LEU A 157 3.86 -11.52 -12.42
C LEU A 157 5.27 -12.13 -12.31
N HIS A 158 5.53 -12.94 -11.28
CA HIS A 158 6.78 -13.67 -11.15
C HIS A 158 6.94 -14.71 -12.25
N LYS A 159 5.87 -15.45 -12.59
CA LYS A 159 5.86 -16.42 -13.69
C LYS A 159 6.15 -15.78 -15.05
N GLN A 160 5.88 -14.48 -15.21
CA GLN A 160 6.22 -13.71 -16.41
C GLN A 160 7.62 -13.09 -16.38
N GLY A 161 8.36 -13.23 -15.28
CA GLY A 161 9.67 -12.59 -15.09
C GLY A 161 9.61 -11.08 -14.83
N LYS A 162 8.43 -10.51 -14.59
CA LYS A 162 8.22 -9.06 -14.46
C LYS A 162 8.31 -8.53 -13.02
N LEU A 163 8.10 -9.41 -12.05
CA LEU A 163 8.12 -9.07 -10.62
C LEU A 163 9.54 -8.76 -10.15
N GLN A 164 9.73 -7.56 -9.61
CA GLN A 164 10.93 -7.14 -8.91
C GLN A 164 10.57 -6.52 -7.55
N TYR A 165 11.55 -6.38 -6.68
CA TYR A 165 11.34 -5.83 -5.34
C TYR A 165 12.03 -4.49 -5.15
N TRP A 166 11.42 -3.62 -4.35
CA TRP A 166 12.09 -2.42 -3.85
C TRP A 166 13.32 -2.79 -3.00
N PRO A 167 14.34 -1.91 -2.94
CA PRO A 167 15.37 -2.02 -1.92
C PRO A 167 14.75 -2.13 -0.52
N ALA A 168 15.18 -3.13 0.25
CA ALA A 168 14.53 -3.50 1.51
C ALA A 168 14.39 -2.34 2.52
N ALA A 169 15.35 -1.41 2.51
CA ALA A 169 15.37 -0.26 3.40
C ALA A 169 14.30 0.79 3.08
N TRP A 170 13.80 0.88 1.84
CA TRP A 170 12.90 1.97 1.43
C TRP A 170 11.53 1.87 2.06
N CYS A 171 11.01 0.65 2.17
CA CYS A 171 9.68 0.38 2.67
C CYS A 171 9.71 -0.54 3.89
N PRO A 172 10.19 -0.10 5.06
CA PRO A 172 10.19 -0.96 6.23
C PRO A 172 8.80 -1.03 6.87
N SER A 173 8.45 -2.21 7.37
CA SER A 173 7.29 -2.36 8.26
C SER A 173 7.50 -1.65 9.60
N PHE A 174 6.53 -0.82 10.02
CA PHE A 174 6.50 -0.24 11.37
C PHE A 174 6.57 -1.34 12.44
N LYS A 175 5.73 -2.37 12.29
CA LYS A 175 5.60 -3.47 13.24
C LYS A 175 6.88 -4.28 13.45
N TYR A 176 7.63 -4.53 12.37
CA TYR A 176 8.80 -5.41 12.40
C TYR A 176 10.13 -4.68 12.55
N HIS A 177 10.23 -3.44 12.05
CA HIS A 177 11.48 -2.69 12.00
C HIS A 177 11.45 -1.40 12.80
N GLY A 178 10.28 -0.77 12.97
CA GLY A 178 10.14 0.49 13.69
C GLY A 178 9.87 0.34 15.19
N ILE A 179 9.29 -0.79 15.64
CA ILE A 179 9.05 -1.06 17.05
C ILE A 179 10.28 -1.76 17.67
N PRO A 180 10.88 -1.19 18.74
CA PRO A 180 11.98 -1.85 19.44
C PRO A 180 11.59 -3.26 19.93
N PRO A 181 12.52 -4.22 19.97
CA PRO A 181 12.23 -5.57 20.43
C PRO A 181 11.85 -5.58 21.92
N TRP A 182 11.09 -6.59 22.33
CA TRP A 182 10.84 -6.82 23.76
C TRP A 182 12.13 -7.20 24.47
N PRO A 183 12.42 -6.67 25.67
CA PRO A 183 11.62 -5.74 26.48
C PRO A 183 11.92 -4.25 26.24
N THR A 184 12.82 -3.90 25.32
CA THR A 184 13.27 -2.50 25.13
C THR A 184 12.17 -1.53 24.70
N ASN A 185 11.09 -2.02 24.10
CA ASN A 185 9.88 -1.26 23.76
C ASN A 185 9.21 -0.57 24.96
N TYR A 186 9.52 -0.96 26.20
CA TYR A 186 8.99 -0.31 27.40
C TYR A 186 9.67 1.03 27.74
N TRP A 187 10.90 1.24 27.29
CA TRP A 187 11.66 2.48 27.55
C TRP A 187 12.18 3.17 26.29
N ARG A 188 12.15 2.51 25.13
CA ARG A 188 12.49 3.11 23.83
C ARG A 188 11.22 3.31 22.99
N ALA A 189 11.09 4.49 22.41
CA ALA A 189 10.02 4.79 21.46
C ALA A 189 10.25 4.10 20.11
N PRO A 190 9.17 3.80 19.37
CA PRO A 190 9.30 3.48 17.96
C PRO A 190 10.01 4.59 17.19
N PHE A 191 10.77 4.20 16.16
CA PHE A 191 11.60 5.12 15.37
C PHE A 191 11.42 4.84 13.87
N VAL A 192 11.88 5.77 13.05
CA VAL A 192 11.97 5.60 11.59
C VAL A 192 13.28 4.87 11.28
N PRO A 193 13.25 3.65 10.69
CA PRO A 193 14.47 2.95 10.32
C PRO A 193 15.33 3.75 9.33
N GLU A 194 16.64 3.58 9.38
CA GLU A 194 17.56 4.25 8.47
C GLU A 194 17.27 3.86 7.01
N GLY A 195 17.27 4.86 6.12
CA GLY A 195 16.96 4.67 4.70
C GLY A 195 15.47 4.53 4.38
N ALA A 196 14.58 4.59 5.38
CA ALA A 196 13.14 4.53 5.18
C ALA A 196 12.64 5.74 4.38
N ARG A 197 11.92 5.44 3.30
CA ARG A 197 11.21 6.43 2.49
C ARG A 197 9.71 6.38 2.75
N ILE A 198 9.18 5.17 2.94
CA ILE A 198 7.77 4.94 3.26
C ILE A 198 7.67 3.87 4.36
N VAL A 199 7.25 4.26 5.57
CA VAL A 199 6.99 3.31 6.65
C VAL A 199 5.60 2.71 6.53
N ILE A 200 5.51 1.39 6.50
CA ILE A 200 4.26 0.66 6.23
C ILE A 200 3.57 0.25 7.53
N PHE A 201 2.35 0.76 7.76
CA PHE A 201 1.49 0.44 8.91
C PHE A 201 0.48 -0.65 8.55
N HIS A 202 0.98 -1.85 8.26
CA HIS A 202 0.11 -2.99 7.97
C HIS A 202 -0.42 -3.69 9.23
N GLY A 203 -1.62 -4.24 9.11
CA GLY A 203 -2.24 -5.07 10.13
C GLY A 203 -2.97 -4.27 11.21
N GLU A 204 -2.48 -4.36 12.45
CA GLU A 204 -3.27 -4.04 13.65
C GLU A 204 -3.04 -2.63 14.22
N CYS A 205 -2.01 -1.91 13.78
CA CYS A 205 -1.64 -0.60 14.35
C CYS A 205 -1.50 0.39 13.20
N ASN A 206 -2.48 1.28 13.06
CA ASN A 206 -2.47 2.36 12.08
C ASN A 206 -1.69 3.58 12.63
N PRO A 207 -1.43 4.62 11.81
CA PRO A 207 -0.68 5.79 12.28
C PRO A 207 -1.30 6.48 13.51
N PRO A 208 -2.64 6.71 13.61
CA PRO A 208 -3.25 7.25 14.83
C PRO A 208 -3.02 6.40 16.09
N ASP A 209 -3.11 5.08 15.99
CA ASP A 209 -2.87 4.19 17.11
C ASP A 209 -1.40 4.20 17.53
N ALA A 210 -0.48 4.19 16.57
CA ALA A 210 0.95 4.29 16.85
C ALA A 210 1.32 5.60 17.55
N LEU A 211 0.75 6.71 17.09
CA LEU A 211 0.91 8.03 17.71
C LEU A 211 0.38 8.03 19.15
N ALA A 212 -0.74 7.35 19.40
CA ALA A 212 -1.31 7.21 20.75
C ALA A 212 -0.62 6.12 21.61
N GLY A 213 0.38 5.40 21.10
CA GLY A 213 1.01 4.28 21.79
C GLY A 213 0.08 3.05 21.96
N ARG A 214 -0.98 2.96 21.15
CA ARG A 214 -1.95 1.86 21.18
C ARG A 214 -1.57 0.76 20.21
N ARG A 215 -1.84 -0.49 20.60
CA ARG A 215 -1.66 -1.66 19.76
C ARG A 215 -2.79 -2.65 19.97
N ASN A 216 -3.44 -3.03 18.89
CA ASN A 216 -4.62 -3.92 18.92
C ASN A 216 -4.23 -5.40 19.10
N ARG A 217 -3.34 -5.70 20.06
CA ARG A 217 -2.96 -7.07 20.43
C ARG A 217 -2.62 -7.18 21.92
N ARG A 218 -3.29 -8.12 22.59
CA ARG A 218 -3.09 -8.40 24.03
C ARG A 218 -1.61 -8.59 24.36
N PHE A 219 -1.15 -7.94 25.43
CA PHE A 219 0.23 -7.99 25.95
C PHE A 219 1.33 -7.44 25.03
N ARG A 220 1.00 -6.71 23.95
CA ARG A 220 1.99 -6.04 23.11
C ARG A 220 1.99 -4.54 23.39
N TYR A 221 2.97 -4.07 24.15
CA TYR A 221 3.17 -2.66 24.46
C TYR A 221 4.01 -1.94 23.38
N ILE A 222 3.75 -0.65 23.17
CA ILE A 222 4.66 0.30 22.52
C ILE A 222 4.54 1.65 23.22
N ARG A 223 5.62 2.44 23.23
CA ARG A 223 5.51 3.88 23.53
C ARG A 223 4.89 4.63 22.35
N PRO A 224 4.31 5.82 22.57
CA PRO A 224 3.89 6.73 21.52
C PRO A 224 4.99 6.94 20.46
N ALA A 225 4.65 6.70 19.19
CA ALA A 225 5.52 6.96 18.05
C ALA A 225 5.36 8.44 17.64
N THR A 226 5.96 9.36 18.38
CA THR A 226 5.75 10.82 18.20
C THR A 226 6.21 11.33 16.83
N TRP A 227 7.21 10.69 16.23
CA TRP A 227 7.67 11.01 14.87
C TRP A 227 6.55 10.88 13.83
N VAL A 228 5.51 10.07 14.09
CA VAL A 228 4.35 9.96 13.18
C VAL A 228 3.69 11.32 12.99
N ALA A 229 3.62 12.16 14.03
CA ALA A 229 3.02 13.50 13.91
C ALA A 229 3.87 14.46 13.07
N GLU A 230 5.18 14.24 12.99
CA GLU A 230 6.10 15.05 12.18
C GLU A 230 5.94 14.79 10.68
N HIS A 231 5.44 13.60 10.31
CA HIS A 231 5.31 13.18 8.91
C HIS A 231 3.87 13.01 8.44
N TRP A 232 2.97 12.50 9.28
CA TRP A 232 1.60 12.17 8.93
C TRP A 232 0.63 13.30 9.26
N HIS A 233 0.83 14.43 8.58
CA HIS A 233 0.00 15.63 8.69
C HIS A 233 -0.28 16.23 7.31
N GLU A 234 -1.29 17.09 7.25
CA GLU A 234 -1.57 17.92 6.07
C GLU A 234 -0.60 19.10 6.00
#